data_AF-A0A2E0HYD4-F1
#
_entry.id   AF-A0A2E0HYD4-F1
#
_cell.length_a   1.000
_cell.length_b   1.000
_cell.length_c   1.000
_cell.angle_alpha   90.00
_cell.angle_beta   90.00
_cell.angle_gamma   90.00
#
_symmetry.space_group_name_H-M   'P 1'
#
loop_
_entity.id
_entity.type
_entity.pdbx_description
1 polymer ?
#
loop_
_entity_poly.entity_id
_entity_poly.type
_entity_poly.pdbx_seq_one_letter_code
_entity_poly.pdbx_strand_id
1 'polypeptide(L)'
;MSGDYESHESNQPKITYTKNFLGIKMSQKVDIEYQDQFGYWKHYQTMHHVASAYRTASNRARVTGKRHRLMSEGNILDLCEP
;
A
#
# COMPACT_ATOMS: atom_id res chain seq x y z
N MET A 1 42.44 24.57 -2.14
CA MET A 1 41.87 24.38 -0.78
C MET A 1 40.37 24.56 -0.91
N SER A 2 39.61 23.70 -0.22
CA SER A 2 38.14 23.63 -0.18
C SER A 2 37.51 22.80 -1.31
N GLY A 3 36.97 21.65 -0.89
CA GLY A 3 36.60 20.52 -1.72
C GLY A 3 35.22 20.66 -2.35
N ASP A 4 35.14 20.18 -3.58
CA ASP A 4 33.89 19.98 -4.29
C ASP A 4 33.20 18.76 -3.65
N TYR A 5 32.02 19.01 -3.09
CA TYR A 5 31.12 18.02 -2.53
C TYR A 5 30.80 16.98 -3.61
N GLU A 6 31.41 15.80 -3.49
CA GLU A 6 31.09 14.65 -4.31
C GLU A 6 29.68 14.18 -3.92
N SER A 7 28.70 14.55 -4.74
CA SER A 7 27.31 14.15 -4.60
C SER A 7 27.21 12.62 -4.70
N HIS A 8 27.20 11.93 -3.56
CA HIS A 8 26.76 10.55 -3.49
C HIS A 8 25.26 10.50 -3.78
N GLU A 9 24.92 10.50 -5.06
CA GLU A 9 23.56 10.28 -5.53
C GLU A 9 23.15 8.88 -5.08
N SER A 10 22.33 8.85 -4.03
CA SER A 10 21.78 7.68 -3.37
C SER A 10 21.29 6.67 -4.40
N ASN A 11 21.84 5.46 -4.34
CA ASN A 11 21.36 4.29 -5.08
C ASN A 11 19.97 3.88 -4.56
N GLN A 12 18.95 4.67 -4.87
CA GLN A 12 17.57 4.30 -4.63
C GLN A 12 17.15 3.32 -5.73
N PRO A 13 16.58 2.15 -5.39
CA PRO A 13 16.04 1.26 -6.40
C PRO A 13 14.91 1.96 -7.16
N LYS A 14 15.10 2.14 -8.46
CA LYS A 14 14.11 2.68 -9.39
C LYS A 14 12.92 1.71 -9.45
N ILE A 15 11.92 1.91 -8.61
CA ILE A 15 10.62 1.25 -8.77
C ILE A 15 9.97 1.76 -10.05
N THR A 16 10.16 1.00 -11.13
CA THR A 16 9.56 1.23 -12.44
C THR A 16 8.05 1.17 -12.31
N TYR A 17 7.38 2.32 -12.47
CA TYR A 17 5.96 2.33 -12.81
C TYR A 17 5.83 1.79 -14.24
N THR A 18 5.23 0.61 -14.39
CA THR A 18 4.93 0.06 -15.70
C THR A 18 4.02 1.02 -16.48
N LYS A 19 4.54 1.47 -17.62
CA LYS A 19 3.89 2.34 -18.59
C LYS A 19 2.97 1.45 -19.44
N ASN A 20 1.67 1.46 -19.16
CA ASN A 20 0.69 0.59 -19.81
C ASN A 20 0.41 1.05 -21.26
N PHE A 21 0.91 0.30 -22.24
CA PHE A 21 0.45 0.33 -23.63
C PHE A 21 -0.44 -0.89 -23.90
N LEU A 22 -1.68 -0.86 -23.41
CA LEU A 22 -2.85 -1.56 -23.95
C LEU A 22 -4.04 -1.12 -23.11
N GLY A 23 -5.15 -0.75 -23.76
CA GLY A 23 -6.28 -0.02 -23.19
C GLY A 23 -7.16 -0.76 -22.19
N ILE A 24 -6.60 -1.40 -21.16
CA ILE A 24 -7.30 -1.74 -19.92
C ILE A 24 -6.31 -1.61 -18.76
N LYS A 25 -6.10 -0.38 -18.28
CA LYS A 25 -5.60 -0.20 -16.91
C LYS A 25 -6.80 -0.42 -16.00
N MET A 26 -7.07 -1.68 -15.63
CA MET A 26 -7.91 -1.98 -14.47
C MET A 26 -7.22 -1.27 -13.30
N SER A 27 -7.70 -0.08 -12.98
CA SER A 27 -7.28 0.64 -11.79
C SER A 27 -7.88 -0.13 -10.63
N GLN A 28 -7.25 -1.25 -10.26
CA GLN A 28 -7.72 -2.15 -9.22
C GLN A 28 -7.89 -1.33 -7.95
N LYS A 29 -9.12 -0.93 -7.71
CA LYS A 29 -9.53 -0.16 -6.55
C LYS A 29 -9.47 -1.13 -5.38
N VAL A 30 -8.58 -0.84 -4.45
CA VAL A 30 -8.38 -1.59 -3.22
C VAL A 30 -8.84 -0.72 -2.07
N ASP A 31 -9.87 -1.16 -1.39
CA ASP A 31 -10.37 -0.56 -0.16
C ASP A 31 -9.67 -1.23 1.02
N ILE A 32 -8.97 -0.46 1.83
CA ILE A 32 -8.36 -0.93 3.08
C ILE A 32 -9.38 -0.74 4.19
N GLU A 33 -9.61 -1.79 4.97
CA GLU A 33 -10.51 -1.76 6.12
C GLU A 33 -9.79 -2.27 7.37
N TYR A 34 -10.21 -1.81 8.55
CA TYR A 34 -9.71 -2.30 9.83
C TYR A 34 -10.85 -2.84 10.69
N GLN A 35 -10.54 -3.83 11.51
CA GLN A 35 -11.49 -4.35 12.49
C GLN A 35 -11.46 -3.49 13.76
N ASP A 36 -12.62 -3.05 14.22
CA ASP A 36 -12.77 -2.36 15.50
C ASP A 36 -12.87 -3.35 16.68
N GLN A 37 -12.93 -2.81 17.90
CA GLN A 37 -13.00 -3.61 19.14
C GLN A 37 -14.29 -4.44 19.28
N PHE A 38 -15.33 -4.12 18.51
CA PHE A 38 -16.60 -4.84 18.50
C PHE A 38 -16.69 -5.83 17.32
N GLY A 39 -15.61 -5.98 16.56
CA GLY A 39 -15.51 -6.90 15.44
C GLY A 39 -16.05 -6.35 14.12
N TYR A 40 -16.49 -5.08 14.06
CA TYR A 40 -16.96 -4.47 12.83
C TYR A 40 -15.80 -4.01 11.95
N TRP A 41 -15.96 -4.19 10.64
CA TRP A 41 -15.02 -3.68 9.66
C TRP A 41 -15.36 -2.24 9.31
N LYS A 42 -14.36 -1.36 9.41
CA LYS A 42 -14.47 0.06 9.10
C LYS A 42 -13.53 0.41 7.96
N HIS A 43 -14.05 1.13 6.99
CA HIS A 43 -13.25 1.67 5.90
C HIS A 43 -12.18 2.64 6.42
N TYR A 44 -10.95 2.47 5.96
CA TYR A 44 -9.84 3.35 6.26
C TYR A 44 -9.49 4.26 5.08
N GLN A 45 -9.15 3.64 3.95
CA GLN A 45 -8.70 4.37 2.76
C GLN A 45 -8.85 3.51 1.50
N THR A 46 -9.16 4.14 0.38
CA THR A 46 -9.07 3.54 -0.96
C THR A 46 -7.73 3.82 -1.62
N MET A 47 -7.15 2.82 -2.28
CA MET A 47 -5.93 2.94 -3.09
C MET A 47 -6.11 2.25 -4.45
N HIS A 48 -5.38 2.69 -5.48
CA HIS A 48 -5.44 2.10 -6.83
C HIS A 48 -4.23 1.22 -7.17
N HIS A 49 -3.41 0.88 -6.16
CA HIS A 49 -2.21 0.08 -6.31
C HIS A 49 -2.10 -0.94 -5.18
N VAL A 50 -2.30 -2.21 -5.51
CA VAL A 50 -2.40 -3.33 -4.56
C VAL A 50 -1.16 -3.42 -3.65
N ALA A 51 0.04 -3.34 -4.22
CA ALA A 51 1.27 -3.47 -3.43
C ALA A 51 1.46 -2.32 -2.43
N SER A 52 0.99 -1.12 -2.76
CA SER A 52 1.02 0.01 -1.81
C SER A 52 -0.05 -0.18 -0.74
N ALA A 53 -1.25 -0.64 -1.11
CA ALA A 53 -2.31 -0.95 -0.17
C ALA A 53 -1.88 -2.00 0.86
N TYR A 54 -1.19 -3.05 0.41
CA TYR A 54 -0.69 -4.10 1.29
C TYR A 54 0.34 -3.59 2.30
N ARG A 55 1.31 -2.78 1.85
CA ARG A 55 2.30 -2.15 2.74
C ARG A 55 1.63 -1.25 3.78
N THR A 56 0.63 -0.47 3.36
CA THR A 56 -0.13 0.39 4.28
C THR A 56 -0.89 -0.45 5.30
N ALA A 57 -1.68 -1.43 4.86
CA ALA A 57 -2.46 -2.29 5.74
C ALA A 57 -1.57 -3.05 6.74
N SER A 58 -0.45 -3.63 6.27
CA SER A 58 0.50 -4.35 7.13
C SER A 58 1.15 -3.45 8.18
N ASN A 59 1.62 -2.26 7.78
CA ASN A 59 2.19 -1.32 8.74
C ASN A 59 1.16 -0.83 9.75
N ARG A 60 -0.09 -0.59 9.31
CA ARG A 60 -1.16 -0.15 10.19
C ARG A 60 -1.58 -1.26 11.16
N ALA A 61 -1.63 -2.51 10.71
CA ALA A 61 -1.92 -3.64 11.59
C ALA A 61 -0.90 -3.71 12.73
N ARG A 62 0.39 -3.69 12.40
CA ARG A 62 1.49 -3.67 13.36
C ARG A 62 1.46 -2.48 14.33
N VAL A 63 1.17 -1.28 13.84
CA VAL A 63 1.19 -0.05 14.68
C VAL A 63 -0.05 0.05 15.57
N THR A 64 -1.21 -0.35 15.07
CA THR A 64 -2.49 -0.18 15.79
C THR A 64 -2.88 -1.40 16.62
N GLY A 65 -2.22 -2.55 16.41
CA GLY A 65 -2.60 -3.82 17.04
C GLY A 65 -3.94 -4.35 16.54
N LYS A 66 -4.43 -3.88 15.38
CA LYS A 66 -5.74 -4.25 14.81
C LYS A 66 -5.58 -5.02 13.52
N ARG A 67 -6.47 -5.97 13.27
CA ARG A 67 -6.53 -6.68 11.98
C ARG A 67 -6.96 -5.71 10.88
N HIS A 68 -6.25 -5.74 9.77
CA HIS A 68 -6.58 -4.96 8.58
C HIS A 68 -6.84 -5.91 7.42
N ARG A 69 -7.79 -5.59 6.54
CA ARG A 69 -8.05 -6.37 5.32
C ARG A 69 -8.04 -5.49 4.09
N LEU A 70 -7.66 -6.08 2.97
CA LEU A 70 -7.73 -5.48 1.66
C LEU A 70 -8.96 -6.03 0.95
N MET A 71 -9.81 -5.14 0.45
CA MET A 71 -11.00 -5.46 -0.31
C MET A 71 -10.85 -4.92 -1.73
N SER A 72 -11.32 -5.63 -2.75
CA SER A 72 -11.44 -5.11 -4.10
C SER A 72 -12.73 -5.62 -4.73
N GLU A 73 -13.57 -4.68 -5.17
CA GLU A 73 -14.85 -5.00 -5.84
C GLU A 73 -15.71 -6.01 -5.04
N GLY A 74 -15.70 -5.92 -3.71
CA GLY A 74 -16.45 -6.83 -2.82
C GLY A 74 -15.73 -8.15 -2.47
N ASN A 75 -14.55 -8.41 -3.02
CA ASN A 75 -13.73 -9.58 -2.72
C ASN A 75 -12.63 -9.24 -1.72
N ILE A 76 -12.33 -10.17 -0.80
CA ILE A 76 -11.17 -10.05 0.08
C ILE A 76 -9.93 -10.44 -0.74
N LEU A 77 -8.99 -9.51 -0.85
CA LEU A 77 -7.69 -9.77 -1.45
C LEU A 77 -6.72 -10.37 -0.43
N ASP A 78 -6.66 -9.78 0.76
CA ASP A 78 -5.68 -10.18 1.79
C ASP A 78 -6.11 -9.72 3.19
N LEU A 79 -5.54 -10.36 4.22
CA LEU A 79 -5.76 -10.08 5.64
C LEU A 79 -4.41 -9.91 6.35
N CYS A 80 -4.17 -8.71 6.87
CA CYS A 80 -3.00 -8.37 7.67
C CYS A 80 -3.33 -8.50 9.16
N GLU A 81 -2.64 -9.42 9.82
CA GLU A 81 -2.65 -9.56 11.28
C GLU A 81 -1.63 -8.62 11.93
N PRO A 82 -1.87 -8.15 13.17
CA PRO A 82 -0.97 -7.25 13.89
C PRO A 82 0.38 -7.87 14.26
#